data_AF-A0A946UNM5-F1
#
_entry.id   AF-A0A946UNM5-F1
#
_cell.length_a   1.000
_cell.length_b   1.000
_cell.length_c   1.000
_cell.angle_alpha   90.00
_cell.angle_beta   90.00
_cell.angle_gamma   90.00
#
_symmetry.space_group_name_H-M   'P 1'
#
loop_
_entity.id
_entity.type
_entity.pdbx_description
1 polymer ?
#
loop_
_entity_poly.entity_id
_entity_poly.type
_entity_poly.pdbx_seq_one_letter_code
_entity_poly.pdbx_strand_id
1 'polypeptide(L)'
;MSAGIKRTFLLIAIFQALHSIEEYVFELWDHLAPARFVSGLFSDNLPFGFAVANCMIVAFVFLTYFIPVQRNTGYAIGLLWFWAILETLNGLGHLWFSFESGEYFPGFFTAPFLLLFGGILIGQLTIRRNAT
;
A
#
# COMPACT_ATOMS: atom_id res chain seq x y z
N MET A 1 7.22 18.30 -8.68
CA MET A 1 7.36 17.31 -7.59
C MET A 1 8.81 17.25 -7.16
N SER A 2 9.13 17.27 -5.86
CA SER A 2 10.52 17.15 -5.41
C SER A 2 11.07 15.74 -5.63
N ALA A 3 12.39 15.62 -5.79
CA ALA A 3 13.04 14.31 -5.93
C ALA A 3 12.82 13.42 -4.70
N GLY A 4 12.76 14.02 -3.50
CA GLY A 4 12.46 13.32 -2.25
C GLY A 4 11.09 12.64 -2.27
N ILE A 5 10.03 13.38 -2.64
CA ILE A 5 8.66 12.82 -2.74
C ILE A 5 8.61 11.69 -3.76
N LYS A 6 9.24 11.87 -4.94
CA LYS A 6 9.30 10.81 -5.95
C LYS A 6 9.98 9.55 -5.41
N ARG A 7 11.11 9.69 -4.70
CA ARG A 7 11.84 8.55 -4.12
C ARG A 7 11.04 7.84 -3.04
N THR A 8 10.45 8.58 -2.10
CA THR A 8 9.60 8.00 -1.06
C THR A 8 8.41 7.26 -1.67
N PHE A 9 7.75 7.85 -2.67
CA PHE A 9 6.62 7.18 -3.31
C PHE A 9 7.02 5.94 -4.12
N LEU A 10 8.21 5.93 -4.74
CA LEU A 10 8.74 4.72 -5.37
C LEU A 10 8.97 3.60 -4.34
N LEU A 11 9.51 3.95 -3.16
CA LEU A 11 9.71 2.99 -2.07
C LEU A 11 8.38 2.40 -1.60
N ILE A 12 7.34 3.23 -1.47
CA ILE A 12 5.97 2.75 -1.20
C ILE A 12 5.53 1.76 -2.28
N ALA A 13 5.68 2.08 -3.57
CA ALA A 13 5.26 1.19 -4.65
C ALA A 13 5.99 -0.16 -4.63
N ILE A 14 7.30 -0.16 -4.35
CA ILE A 14 8.10 -1.37 -4.24
C ILE A 14 7.67 -2.21 -3.03
N PHE A 15 7.54 -1.58 -1.86
CA PHE A 15 7.15 -2.30 -0.66
C PHE A 15 5.70 -2.77 -0.70
N GLN A 16 4.81 -2.07 -1.42
CA GLN A 16 3.44 -2.54 -1.61
C GLN A 16 3.42 -3.81 -2.47
N ALA A 17 4.27 -3.92 -3.49
CA ALA A 17 4.42 -5.16 -4.24
C ALA A 17 4.98 -6.30 -3.38
N LEU A 18 6.01 -6.02 -2.57
CA LEU A 18 6.55 -7.01 -1.63
C LEU A 18 5.52 -7.43 -0.58
N HIS A 19 4.74 -6.48 -0.08
CA HIS A 19 3.66 -6.71 0.88
C HIS A 19 2.57 -7.60 0.27
N SER A 20 2.11 -7.27 -0.94
CA SER A 20 1.15 -8.11 -1.66
C SER A 20 1.65 -9.54 -1.92
N ILE A 21 2.96 -9.75 -2.09
CA ILE A 21 3.56 -11.08 -2.20
C ILE A 21 3.53 -11.80 -0.85
N GLU A 22 3.93 -11.12 0.24
CA GLU A 22 3.88 -11.68 1.59
C GLU A 22 2.45 -12.09 1.97
N GLU A 23 1.48 -11.19 1.78
CA GLU A 23 0.06 -11.46 2.03
C GLU A 23 -0.44 -12.66 1.21
N TYR A 24 0.04 -12.83 -0.03
CA TYR A 24 -0.37 -13.96 -0.87
C TYR A 24 0.24 -15.27 -0.37
N VAL A 25 1.54 -15.28 -0.07
CA VAL A 25 2.26 -16.47 0.40
C VAL A 25 1.70 -16.97 1.72
N PHE A 26 1.26 -16.07 2.59
CA PHE A 26 0.67 -16.39 3.89
C PHE A 26 -0.85 -16.27 3.91
N GLU A 27 -1.48 -16.28 2.73
CA GLU A 27 -2.92 -16.52 2.58
C GLU A 27 -3.82 -15.54 3.36
N LEU A 28 -3.56 -14.22 3.28
CA LEU A 28 -4.30 -13.19 4.04
C LEU A 28 -5.83 -13.32 3.89
N TRP A 29 -6.32 -13.79 2.73
CA TRP A 29 -7.75 -14.06 2.50
C TRP A 29 -8.37 -15.07 3.48
N ASP A 30 -7.56 -15.89 4.15
CA ASP A 30 -8.03 -16.82 5.17
C ASP A 30 -7.96 -16.23 6.59
N HIS A 31 -7.15 -15.19 6.79
CA HIS A 31 -6.96 -14.52 8.08
C HIS A 31 -7.81 -13.26 8.26
N LEU A 32 -8.25 -12.62 7.17
CA LEU A 32 -8.91 -11.32 7.22
C LEU A 32 -10.20 -11.29 6.38
N ALA A 33 -11.34 -11.10 7.05
CA ALA A 33 -12.66 -11.11 6.40
C ALA A 33 -12.78 -10.08 5.25
N PRO A 34 -12.27 -8.84 5.36
CA PRO A 34 -12.16 -7.93 4.22
C PRO A 34 -11.40 -8.50 3.02
N ALA A 35 -10.23 -9.12 3.24
CA ALA A 35 -9.44 -9.73 2.17
C ALA A 35 -10.20 -10.88 1.50
N ARG A 36 -10.88 -11.73 2.29
CA ARG A 36 -11.75 -12.79 1.78
C ARG A 36 -12.86 -12.24 0.89
N PHE A 37 -13.56 -11.21 1.37
CA PHE A 37 -14.65 -10.57 0.63
C PHE A 37 -14.17 -10.00 -0.70
N VAL A 38 -13.08 -9.23 -0.69
CA VAL A 38 -12.51 -8.64 -1.93
C VAL A 38 -12.08 -9.74 -2.91
N SER A 39 -11.45 -10.81 -2.43
CA SER A 39 -11.06 -11.95 -3.28
C SER A 39 -12.26 -12.58 -3.97
N GLY A 40 -13.35 -12.78 -3.21
CA GLY A 40 -14.61 -13.33 -3.73
C GLY A 40 -15.32 -12.46 -4.77
N LEU A 41 -15.00 -11.15 -4.87
CA LEU A 41 -15.55 -10.29 -5.93
C LEU A 41 -14.99 -10.64 -7.31
N PHE A 42 -13.81 -11.25 -7.37
CA PHE A 42 -13.12 -11.58 -8.62
C PHE A 42 -13.25 -13.06 -9.01
N SER A 43 -13.39 -13.96 -8.03
CA SER A 43 -13.47 -15.40 -8.27
C SER A 43 -13.97 -16.17 -7.04
N ASP A 44 -14.68 -17.28 -7.26
CA ASP A 44 -14.97 -18.26 -6.20
C ASP A 44 -13.71 -19.01 -5.72
N ASN A 45 -12.64 -19.00 -6.52
CA ASN A 45 -11.30 -19.43 -6.10
C ASN A 45 -10.59 -18.25 -5.42
N LEU A 46 -10.61 -18.22 -4.08
CA LEU A 46 -10.08 -17.12 -3.27
C LEU A 46 -8.60 -16.79 -3.55
N PRO A 47 -7.66 -17.75 -3.62
CA PRO A 47 -6.28 -17.44 -4.02
C PRO A 47 -6.18 -16.70 -5.35
N PHE A 48 -6.90 -17.16 -6.37
CA PHE A 48 -6.90 -16.49 -7.68
C PHE A 48 -7.52 -15.08 -7.59
N GLY A 49 -8.65 -14.94 -6.90
CA GLY A 49 -9.30 -13.64 -6.69
C GLY A 49 -8.41 -12.65 -5.95
N PHE A 50 -7.69 -13.12 -4.93
CA PHE A 50 -6.73 -12.32 -4.17
C PHE A 50 -5.55 -11.89 -5.03
N ALA A 51 -4.97 -12.79 -5.83
CA ALA A 51 -3.90 -12.46 -6.77
C ALA A 51 -4.34 -11.38 -7.77
N VAL A 52 -5.56 -11.47 -8.31
CA VAL A 52 -6.10 -10.44 -9.22
C VAL A 52 -6.22 -9.10 -8.50
N ALA A 53 -6.82 -9.07 -7.30
CA ALA A 53 -6.97 -7.85 -6.51
C ALA A 53 -5.62 -7.19 -6.22
N ASN A 54 -4.64 -7.96 -5.74
CA ASN A 54 -3.30 -7.46 -5.44
C ASN A 54 -2.55 -6.98 -6.69
N CYS A 55 -2.64 -7.71 -7.80
CA CYS A 55 -2.09 -7.26 -9.09
C CYS A 55 -2.69 -5.91 -9.52
N MET A 56 -3.99 -5.68 -9.31
CA MET A 56 -4.62 -4.39 -9.62
C MET A 56 -4.11 -3.27 -8.72
N ILE A 57 -3.97 -3.51 -7.41
CA ILE A 57 -3.41 -2.52 -6.47
C ILE A 57 -1.97 -2.18 -6.83
N VAL A 58 -1.13 -3.20 -7.06
CA VAL A 58 0.28 -3.03 -7.45
C VAL A 58 0.38 -2.29 -8.80
N ALA A 59 -0.41 -2.68 -9.80
CA ALA A 59 -0.45 -1.96 -11.07
C ALA A 59 -0.87 -0.50 -10.86
N PHE A 60 -1.87 -0.24 -10.02
CA PHE A 60 -2.36 1.11 -9.78
C PHE A 60 -1.32 2.01 -9.08
N VAL A 61 -0.56 1.49 -8.10
CA VAL A 61 0.49 2.29 -7.44
C VAL A 61 1.64 2.60 -8.40
N PHE A 62 2.06 1.63 -9.22
CA PHE A 62 3.10 1.86 -10.22
C PHE A 62 2.63 2.79 -11.35
N LEU A 63 1.39 2.65 -11.82
CA LEU A 63 0.82 3.59 -12.80
C LEU A 63 0.74 5.00 -12.24
N THR A 64 0.38 5.15 -10.96
CA THR A 64 0.43 6.44 -10.26
C THR A 64 1.86 7.00 -10.23
N TYR A 65 2.87 6.15 -10.02
CA TYR A 65 4.26 6.59 -10.04
C TYR A 65 4.67 7.08 -11.43
N PHE A 66 4.54 6.23 -12.46
CA PHE A 66 5.08 6.49 -13.79
C PHE A 66 4.32 7.56 -14.57
N ILE A 67 3.03 7.77 -14.29
CA ILE A 67 2.21 8.73 -15.03
C ILE A 67 2.09 10.05 -14.25
N PRO A 68 1.20 10.21 -13.25
CA PRO A 68 0.97 11.51 -12.64
C PRO A 68 2.16 12.02 -11.84
N VAL A 69 2.87 11.16 -11.11
CA VAL A 69 3.99 11.60 -10.25
C VAL A 69 5.22 11.96 -11.09
N GLN A 70 5.59 11.15 -12.08
CA GLN A 70 6.72 11.49 -12.96
C GLN A 70 6.44 12.72 -13.81
N ARG A 71 5.23 12.83 -14.39
CA ARG A 71 4.81 13.96 -15.25
C ARG A 71 4.38 15.20 -14.47
N ASN A 72 4.31 15.12 -13.14
CA ASN A 72 3.92 16.23 -12.27
C ASN A 72 2.54 16.83 -12.64
N THR A 73 1.55 15.97 -12.87
CA THR A 73 0.18 16.42 -13.22
C THR A 73 -0.49 17.11 -12.03
N GLY A 74 -1.51 17.94 -12.28
CA GLY A 74 -2.21 18.71 -11.24
C GLY A 74 -2.88 17.84 -10.16
N TYR A 75 -3.32 16.64 -10.52
CA TYR A 75 -3.97 15.71 -9.58
C TYR A 75 -2.99 14.74 -8.90
N ALA A 76 -1.68 14.78 -9.22
CA ALA A 76 -0.69 13.88 -8.64
C ALA A 76 -0.61 14.00 -7.11
N ILE A 77 -0.80 15.20 -6.57
CA ILE A 77 -0.76 15.44 -5.11
C ILE A 77 -1.93 14.76 -4.40
N GLY A 78 -3.13 14.77 -4.99
CA GLY A 78 -4.28 14.07 -4.44
C GLY A 78 -4.04 12.56 -4.37
N LEU A 79 -3.48 11.99 -5.44
CA LEU A 79 -3.13 10.56 -5.48
C LEU A 79 -2.02 10.20 -4.48
N LEU A 80 -1.01 11.06 -4.31
CA LEU A 80 0.03 10.84 -3.31
C LEU A 80 -0.54 10.84 -1.89
N TRP A 81 -1.47 11.74 -1.57
CA TRP A 81 -2.17 11.73 -0.28
C TRP A 81 -2.99 10.47 -0.09
N PHE A 82 -3.76 10.07 -1.11
CA PHE A 82 -4.54 8.83 -1.10
C PHE A 82 -3.66 7.63 -0.74
N TRP A 83 -2.57 7.42 -1.48
CA TRP A 83 -1.65 6.31 -1.22
C TRP A 83 -0.96 6.44 0.13
N ALA A 84 -0.48 7.63 0.50
CA ALA A 84 0.22 7.78 1.77
C ALA A 84 -0.68 7.42 2.96
N ILE A 85 -1.95 7.81 2.93
CA ILE A 85 -2.94 7.45 3.96
C ILE A 85 -3.26 5.96 3.90
N LEU A 86 -3.59 5.43 2.71
CA LEU A 86 -3.94 4.02 2.52
C LEU A 86 -2.84 3.10 3.06
N GLU A 87 -1.60 3.33 2.67
CA GLU A 87 -0.45 2.48 3.00
C GLU A 87 -0.03 2.62 4.47
N THR A 88 -0.21 3.83 5.05
CA THR A 88 -0.02 4.03 6.50
C THR A 88 -1.04 3.24 7.30
N LEU A 89 -2.32 3.31 6.91
CA LEU A 89 -3.40 2.58 7.58
C LEU A 89 -3.29 1.07 7.37
N ASN A 90 -2.91 0.63 6.17
CA ASN A 90 -2.61 -0.77 5.89
C ASN A 90 -1.49 -1.24 6.84
N GLY A 91 -0.32 -0.59 6.82
CA GLY A 91 0.80 -0.97 7.68
C GLY A 91 0.43 -1.01 9.18
N LEU A 92 -0.36 -0.04 9.66
CA LEU A 92 -0.88 -0.05 11.04
C LEU A 92 -1.79 -1.25 11.31
N GLY A 93 -2.69 -1.58 10.38
CA GLY A 93 -3.62 -2.70 10.52
C GLY A 93 -2.89 -4.04 10.69
N HIS A 94 -1.92 -4.34 9.83
CA HIS A 94 -1.16 -5.60 9.92
C HIS A 94 -0.36 -5.72 11.21
N LEU A 95 0.27 -4.62 11.65
CA LEU A 95 0.98 -4.62 12.93
C LEU A 95 0.01 -4.82 14.10
N TRP A 96 -1.12 -4.11 14.10
CA TRP A 96 -2.16 -4.28 15.12
C TRP A 96 -2.64 -5.72 15.22
N PHE A 97 -3.02 -6.34 14.10
CA PHE A 97 -3.50 -7.74 14.10
C PHE A 97 -2.41 -8.74 14.51
N SER A 98 -1.15 -8.50 14.17
CA SER A 98 -0.05 -9.36 14.64
C SER A 98 0.15 -9.23 16.16
N PHE A 99 0.07 -8.01 16.71
CA PHE A 99 0.15 -7.82 18.17
C PHE A 99 -1.05 -8.44 18.90
N GLU A 100 -2.26 -8.32 18.36
CA GLU A 100 -3.48 -8.83 18.98
C GLU A 100 -3.58 -10.36 18.92
N SER A 101 -3.17 -10.97 17.81
CA SER A 101 -3.18 -12.44 17.67
C SER A 101 -2.07 -13.12 18.46
N GLY A 102 -0.96 -12.42 18.74
CA GLY A 102 0.24 -13.03 19.33
C GLY A 102 0.96 -14.01 18.40
N GLU A 103 0.51 -14.10 17.15
CA GLU A 103 1.01 -14.96 16.11
C GLU A 103 1.51 -14.13 14.92
N TYR A 104 2.13 -14.81 13.96
CA TYR A 104 2.48 -14.18 12.70
C TYR A 104 1.21 -13.86 11.91
N PHE A 105 1.03 -12.58 11.57
CA PHE A 105 -0.06 -12.13 10.69
C PHE A 105 0.51 -11.83 9.29
N PRO A 106 -0.15 -12.29 8.20
CA PRO A 106 0.34 -12.07 6.84
C PRO A 106 0.59 -10.58 6.59
N GLY A 107 1.77 -10.21 6.09
CA GLY A 107 2.17 -8.82 5.88
C GLY A 107 2.96 -8.18 7.02
N PHE A 108 3.19 -8.88 8.14
CA PHE A 108 3.92 -8.36 9.29
C PHE A 108 5.35 -7.87 8.98
N PHE A 109 6.11 -8.54 8.11
CA PHE A 109 7.49 -8.15 7.85
C PHE A 109 7.60 -6.90 6.98
N THR A 110 6.68 -6.74 6.03
CA THR A 110 6.69 -5.62 5.09
C THR A 110 5.87 -4.41 5.55
N ALA A 111 4.86 -4.61 6.41
CA ALA A 111 4.01 -3.54 6.96
C ALA A 111 4.78 -2.39 7.67
N PRO A 112 5.86 -2.62 8.44
CA PRO A 112 6.68 -1.55 9.01
C PRO A 112 7.21 -0.56 7.97
N PHE A 113 7.54 -1.05 6.76
CA PHE A 113 8.08 -0.21 5.70
C PHE A 113 6.99 0.63 5.02
N LEU A 114 5.80 0.06 4.81
CA LEU A 114 4.63 0.81 4.35
C LEU A 114 4.27 1.92 5.32
N LEU A 115 4.24 1.60 6.62
CA LEU A 115 4.01 2.57 7.68
C LEU A 115 5.07 3.68 7.69
N LEU A 116 6.36 3.30 7.63
CA LEU A 116 7.46 4.25 7.64
C LEU A 116 7.44 5.19 6.43
N PHE A 117 7.35 4.65 5.21
CA PHE A 117 7.40 5.46 4.00
C PHE A 117 6.10 6.24 3.78
N GLY A 118 4.94 5.68 4.15
CA GLY A 118 3.67 6.39 4.19
C GLY A 118 3.72 7.61 5.11
N GLY A 119 4.21 7.43 6.35
CA GLY A 119 4.40 8.53 7.29
C GLY A 119 5.39 9.59 6.82
N ILE A 120 6.52 9.18 6.23
CA ILE A 120 7.49 10.12 5.62
C ILE A 120 6.82 10.91 4.49
N LEU A 121 6.05 10.25 3.62
CA LEU A 121 5.36 10.92 2.51
C LEU A 121 4.32 11.92 3.01
N ILE A 122 3.53 11.56 4.03
CA ILE A 122 2.59 12.48 4.71
C ILE A 122 3.33 13.73 5.22
N GLY A 123 4.47 13.55 5.89
CA GLY A 123 5.30 14.66 6.37
C GLY A 123 5.79 15.56 5.23
N GLN A 124 6.31 14.97 4.16
CA GLN A 124 6.79 15.70 2.98
C GLN A 124 5.65 16.49 2.29
N LEU A 125 4.46 15.89 2.16
CA LEU A 125 3.30 16.55 1.57
C LEU A 125 2.76 17.69 2.44
N THR A 126 2.80 17.51 3.77
CA THR A 126 2.39 18.54 4.74
C THR A 126 3.32 19.76 4.68
N ILE A 127 4.63 19.53 4.70
CA ILE A 127 5.63 20.61 4.56
C ILE A 127 5.44 21.36 3.24
N ARG A 128 5.23 20.63 2.14
CA ARG A 128 4.96 21.25 0.83
C ARG A 128 3.72 22.14 0.86
N ARG A 129 2.62 21.70 1.48
CA ARG A 129 1.37 22.46 1.58
C ARG A 129 1.56 23.77 2.35
N ASN A 130 2.39 23.77 3.40
CA ASN A 130 2.62 24.96 4.21
C ASN A 130 3.59 25.97 3.56
N ALA A 131 4.30 25.56 2.51
CA ALA A 131 5.25 26.41 1.78
C ALA A 131 4.66 27.06 0.52
N THR A 132 3.41 26.76 0.17
CA THR A 132 2.65 27.33 -0.96
C THR A 132 1.55 28.25 -0.46
#